data_AF-A0A285V5V6-F1
#
_entry.id   AF-A0A285V5V6-F1
#
_cell.length_a   1.000
_cell.length_b   1.000
_cell.length_c   1.000
_cell.angle_alpha   90.00
_cell.angle_beta   90.00
_cell.angle_gamma   90.00
#
_symmetry.space_group_name_H-M   'P 1'
#
loop_
_entity.id
_entity.type
_entity.pdbx_description
1 polymer ?
#
loop_
_entity_poly.entity_id
_entity_poly.type
_entity_poly.pdbx_seq_one_letter_code
_entity_poly.pdbx_strand_id
1 'polypeptide(L)'
;LLSLSIHLGRTKTSGADNDEVVYLSGRPVDALNAWLRAAKIDKGSVFRAIDRWGNVSRRPLDPKAINDILKHRAERAGLDPAEFSAHGLRSGYLTEAANRGIPLAEAMEQSRHRSVQQASEYYNHAQRRSARASQLLA
;
A
#
# COMPACT_ATOMS: atom_id res chain seq x y z
N LEU A 1 -9.54 7.33 -16.56
CA LEU A 1 -8.42 6.46 -16.09
C LEU A 1 -8.99 5.10 -15.80
N LEU A 2 -8.28 4.00 -16.11
CA LEU A 2 -8.72 2.67 -15.72
C LEU A 2 -8.76 2.57 -14.18
N SER A 3 -9.87 2.06 -13.65
CA SER A 3 -10.07 1.80 -12.22
C SER A 3 -10.44 0.34 -12.00
N LEU A 4 -9.89 -0.26 -10.95
CA LEU A 4 -10.22 -1.62 -10.51
C LEU A 4 -10.59 -1.59 -9.03
N SER A 5 -11.59 -2.38 -8.64
CA SER A 5 -11.87 -2.71 -7.24
C SER A 5 -11.17 -4.02 -6.86
N ILE A 6 -10.60 -4.07 -5.66
CA ILE A 6 -10.15 -5.29 -5.02
C ILE A 6 -11.04 -5.54 -3.82
N HIS A 7 -11.76 -6.65 -3.85
CA HIS A 7 -12.52 -7.15 -2.71
C HIS A 7 -11.55 -7.89 -1.78
N LEU A 8 -11.32 -7.31 -0.61
CA LEU A 8 -10.51 -7.91 0.43
C LEU A 8 -11.41 -8.90 1.18
N GLY A 9 -11.00 -10.16 1.20
CA GLY A 9 -11.62 -11.17 2.06
C GLY A 9 -11.35 -10.88 3.54
N ARG A 10 -11.54 -11.89 4.39
CA ARG A 10 -11.37 -11.75 5.84
C ARG A 10 -9.95 -11.26 6.20
N THR A 11 -9.85 -10.09 6.82
CA THR A 11 -8.58 -9.58 7.38
C THR A 11 -8.49 -9.86 8.89
N LYS A 12 -7.30 -9.73 9.48
CA LYS A 12 -7.02 -9.96 10.92
C LYS A 12 -7.98 -9.20 11.85
N THR A 13 -8.55 -8.09 11.40
CA THR A 13 -9.47 -7.28 12.19
C THR A 13 -10.92 -7.39 11.72
N SER A 14 -11.21 -7.87 10.50
CA SER A 14 -12.59 -7.90 9.96
C SER A 14 -13.43 -8.98 10.64
N GLY A 15 -14.55 -8.55 11.23
CA GLY A 15 -15.66 -9.44 11.58
C GLY A 15 -16.19 -10.16 10.33
N ALA A 16 -17.03 -11.16 10.53
CA ALA A 16 -17.47 -12.09 9.47
C ALA A 16 -18.22 -11.44 8.27
N ASP A 17 -18.54 -10.15 8.36
CA ASP A 17 -19.50 -9.47 7.47
C ASP A 17 -18.92 -8.30 6.65
N ASN A 18 -17.60 -8.08 6.66
CA ASN A 18 -17.01 -6.94 5.97
C ASN A 18 -16.43 -7.32 4.60
N ASP A 19 -17.22 -7.10 3.55
CA ASP A 19 -16.75 -6.95 2.17
C ASP A 19 -15.99 -5.62 2.04
N GLU A 20 -14.73 -5.63 2.48
CA GLU A 20 -13.88 -4.46 2.38
C GLU A 20 -13.40 -4.30 0.93
N VAL A 21 -13.72 -3.18 0.29
CA VAL A 21 -13.25 -2.87 -1.07
C VAL A 21 -12.20 -1.78 -1.03
N VAL A 22 -11.14 -1.94 -1.81
CA VAL A 22 -10.17 -0.87 -2.10
C VAL A 22 -10.11 -0.63 -3.59
N TYR A 23 -9.92 0.64 -3.98
CA TYR A 23 -9.86 1.02 -5.39
C TYR A 23 -8.43 1.27 -5.82
N LEU A 24 -8.08 0.82 -7.03
CA LEU A 24 -6.83 1.13 -7.70
C LEU A 24 -7.14 1.97 -8.94
N SER A 25 -6.33 2.98 -9.19
CA SER A 25 -6.43 3.81 -10.40
C SER A 25 -5.05 4.16 -10.95
N GLY A 26 -4.94 4.29 -12.28
CA GLY A 26 -3.70 4.68 -12.96
C GLY A 26 -2.63 3.59 -12.98
N ARG A 27 -1.35 3.97 -12.78
CA ARG A 27 -0.18 3.08 -12.96
C ARG A 27 -0.26 1.73 -12.23
N PRO A 28 -0.80 1.61 -11.01
CA PRO A 28 -1.00 0.31 -10.36
C PRO A 28 -1.93 -0.64 -11.12
N VAL A 29 -2.98 -0.11 -11.77
CA VAL A 29 -3.88 -0.90 -12.61
C VAL A 29 -3.15 -1.45 -13.84
N ASP A 30 -2.32 -0.61 -14.47
CA ASP A 30 -1.53 -1.03 -15.64
C ASP A 30 -0.53 -2.13 -15.25
N ALA A 31 0.16 -1.97 -14.12
CA ALA A 31 1.11 -2.95 -13.60
C ALA A 31 0.43 -4.28 -13.23
N LEU A 32 -0.73 -4.21 -12.55
CA LEU A 32 -1.51 -5.41 -12.20
C LEU A 32 -1.98 -6.15 -13.45
N ASN A 33 -2.53 -5.43 -14.43
CA ASN A 33 -2.98 -6.04 -15.68
C ASN A 33 -1.83 -6.65 -16.48
N ALA A 34 -0.67 -6.00 -16.53
CA ALA A 34 0.53 -6.56 -17.16
C ALA A 34 0.97 -7.86 -16.47
N TRP A 35 0.94 -7.88 -15.13
CA TRP A 35 1.26 -9.07 -14.35
C TRP A 35 0.27 -10.22 -14.59
N LEU A 36 -1.04 -9.96 -14.52
CA LEU A 36 -2.08 -10.98 -14.75
C LEU A 36 -1.92 -11.64 -16.13
N ARG A 37 -1.61 -10.85 -17.16
CA ARG A 37 -1.32 -11.36 -18.52
C ARG A 37 -0.04 -12.19 -18.57
N ALA A 38 1.07 -11.67 -18.05
CA ALA A 38 2.37 -12.34 -18.09
C ALA A 38 2.35 -13.67 -17.32
N ALA A 39 1.69 -13.69 -16.16
CA ALA A 39 1.56 -14.87 -15.30
C ALA A 39 0.39 -15.80 -15.68
N LYS A 40 -0.38 -15.46 -16.73
CA LYS A 40 -1.55 -16.21 -17.21
C LYS A 40 -2.51 -16.55 -16.06
N ILE A 41 -2.90 -15.53 -15.30
CA ILE A 41 -3.76 -15.66 -14.12
C ILE A 41 -5.19 -15.33 -14.51
N ASP A 42 -6.05 -16.34 -14.50
CA ASP A 42 -7.51 -16.21 -14.63
C ASP A 42 -8.24 -16.40 -13.29
N LYS A 43 -7.65 -17.17 -12.36
CA LYS A 43 -8.20 -17.43 -11.02
C LYS A 43 -7.13 -17.74 -9.97
N GLY A 44 -7.54 -17.73 -8.70
CA GLY A 44 -6.70 -18.04 -7.54
C GLY A 44 -5.81 -16.87 -7.12
N SER A 45 -4.65 -17.17 -6.52
CA SER A 45 -3.75 -16.16 -5.99
C SER A 45 -3.23 -15.23 -7.09
N VAL A 46 -3.42 -13.92 -6.90
CA VAL A 46 -2.92 -12.86 -7.79
C VAL A 46 -1.40 -12.76 -7.69
N PHE A 47 -0.85 -12.67 -6.47
CA PHE A 47 0.59 -12.68 -6.27
C PHE A 47 1.06 -14.12 -6.05
N ARG A 48 1.92 -14.59 -6.96
CA ARG A 48 2.39 -15.98 -7.02
C ARG A 48 3.89 -16.04 -6.83
N ALA A 49 4.37 -17.14 -6.23
CA ALA A 49 5.80 -17.37 -6.09
C ALA A 49 6.47 -17.54 -7.46
N ILE A 50 7.69 -17.01 -7.61
CA ILE A 50 8.52 -17.14 -8.80
C ILE A 50 9.81 -17.85 -8.39
N ASP A 51 10.19 -18.90 -9.12
CA ASP A 51 11.44 -19.61 -8.84
C ASP A 51 12.66 -18.86 -9.40
N ARG A 52 13.87 -19.36 -9.10
CA ARG A 52 15.13 -18.75 -9.56
C ARG A 52 15.32 -18.74 -11.08
N TRP A 53 14.52 -19.50 -11.83
CA TRP A 53 14.56 -19.56 -13.28
C TRP A 53 13.47 -18.70 -13.94
N GLY A 54 12.68 -17.99 -13.13
CA GLY A 54 11.61 -17.10 -13.61
C GLY A 54 10.28 -17.81 -13.85
N ASN A 55 10.11 -19.08 -13.45
CA ASN A 55 8.84 -19.77 -13.62
C ASN A 55 7.84 -19.32 -12.54
N VAL A 56 6.62 -18.99 -12.98
CA VAL A 56 5.53 -18.60 -12.09
C VAL A 56 4.83 -19.85 -11.54
N SER A 57 4.86 -20.01 -10.22
CA SER A 57 4.18 -21.11 -9.51
C SER A 57 2.67 -20.86 -9.42
N ARG A 58 1.89 -21.91 -9.11
CA ARG A 58 0.48 -21.76 -8.68
C ARG A 58 0.34 -21.38 -7.20
N ARG A 59 1.42 -21.52 -6.42
CA ARG A 59 1.42 -21.20 -4.98
C ARG A 59 1.37 -19.69 -4.77
N PRO A 60 0.68 -19.21 -3.71
CA PRO A 60 0.74 -17.80 -3.33
C PRO A 60 2.17 -17.38 -3.02
N LEU A 61 2.46 -16.10 -3.24
CA LEU A 61 3.72 -15.50 -2.80
C LEU A 61 3.81 -15.56 -1.27
N ASP A 62 5.00 -15.85 -0.75
CA ASP A 62 5.27 -15.80 0.68
C ASP A 62 5.11 -14.35 1.20
N PRO A 63 4.37 -14.10 2.29
CA PRO A 63 4.20 -12.75 2.84
C PRO A 63 5.52 -12.03 3.15
N LYS A 64 6.56 -12.76 3.58
CA LYS A 64 7.90 -12.19 3.81
C LYS A 64 8.52 -11.68 2.52
N ALA A 65 8.30 -12.37 1.40
CA ALA A 65 8.86 -11.98 0.11
C ALA A 65 8.41 -10.59 -0.35
N ILE A 66 7.26 -10.08 0.12
CA ILE A 66 6.85 -8.69 -0.17
C ILE A 66 7.86 -7.67 0.37
N ASN A 67 8.33 -7.86 1.61
CA ASN A 67 9.37 -7.01 2.20
C ASN A 67 10.69 -7.15 1.44
N ASP A 68 11.07 -8.38 1.09
CA ASP A 68 12.33 -8.63 0.38
C ASP A 68 12.32 -7.99 -1.02
N ILE A 69 11.19 -8.10 -1.75
CA ILE A 69 10.98 -7.42 -3.02
C ILE A 69 11.10 -5.91 -2.85
N LEU A 70 10.43 -5.33 -1.84
CA LEU A 70 10.48 -3.88 -1.60
C LEU A 70 11.91 -3.40 -1.33
N LYS A 71 12.62 -4.08 -0.43
CA LYS A 71 14.00 -3.74 -0.06
C LYS A 71 14.94 -3.84 -1.24
N HIS A 72 14.82 -4.90 -2.03
CA HIS A 72 15.60 -5.05 -3.26
C HIS A 72 15.29 -3.94 -4.29
N ARG A 73 14.02 -3.51 -4.40
CA ARG A 73 13.64 -2.39 -5.28
C ARG A 73 14.17 -1.04 -4.77
N ALA A 74 14.18 -0.82 -3.45
CA ALA A 74 14.78 0.35 -2.83
C ALA A 74 16.28 0.43 -3.11
N GLU A 75 17.00 -0.67 -2.91
CA GLU A 75 18.43 -0.78 -3.22
C GLU A 75 18.73 -0.45 -4.69
N ARG A 76 17.95 -1.03 -5.61
CA ARG A 76 18.07 -0.76 -7.06
C ARG A 76 17.74 0.68 -7.44
N ALA A 77 17.02 1.41 -6.60
CA ALA A 77 16.74 2.83 -6.77
C ALA A 77 17.80 3.73 -6.11
N GLY A 78 18.84 3.16 -5.49
CA GLY A 78 19.87 3.91 -4.76
C GLY A 78 19.42 4.40 -3.38
N LEU A 79 18.37 3.80 -2.81
CA LEU A 79 17.84 4.11 -1.49
C LEU A 79 18.34 3.10 -0.45
N ASP A 80 18.45 3.51 0.82
CA ASP A 80 18.81 2.59 1.90
C ASP A 80 17.65 1.62 2.21
N PRO A 81 17.78 0.31 1.96
CA PRO A 81 16.71 -0.65 2.22
C PRO A 81 16.32 -0.78 3.69
N ALA A 82 17.17 -0.35 4.63
CA ALA A 82 16.86 -0.36 6.06
C ALA A 82 15.71 0.60 6.41
N GLU A 83 15.52 1.65 5.61
CA GLU A 83 14.44 2.64 5.80
C GLU A 83 13.08 2.17 5.24
N PHE A 84 13.04 1.05 4.52
CA PHE A 84 11.84 0.58 3.83
C PHE A 84 11.29 -0.73 4.42
N SER A 85 9.97 -0.74 4.63
CA SER A 85 9.20 -1.94 4.92
C SER A 85 7.80 -1.85 4.34
N ALA A 86 7.17 -2.98 4.07
CA ALA A 86 5.80 -3.06 3.58
C ALA A 86 4.81 -2.40 4.56
N HIS A 87 5.07 -2.54 5.87
CA HIS A 87 4.28 -1.85 6.89
C HIS A 87 4.52 -0.33 6.85
N GLY A 88 5.78 0.09 6.68
CA GLY A 88 6.15 1.50 6.52
C GLY A 88 5.51 2.18 5.31
N LEU A 89 5.27 1.47 4.22
CA LEU A 89 4.53 2.02 3.06
C LEU A 89 3.08 2.38 3.42
N ARG A 90 2.44 1.60 4.31
CA ARG A 90 1.06 1.83 4.72
C ARG A 90 0.93 3.08 5.59
N SER A 91 1.86 3.32 6.51
CA SER A 91 1.92 4.58 7.29
C SER A 91 2.40 5.75 6.44
N GLY A 92 3.35 5.52 5.52
CA GLY A 92 3.79 6.49 4.53
C GLY A 92 2.65 7.00 3.65
N TYR A 93 1.69 6.14 3.28
CA TYR A 93 0.47 6.55 2.57
C TYR A 93 -0.33 7.61 3.35
N LEU A 94 -0.57 7.42 4.65
CA LEU A 94 -1.30 8.41 5.46
C LEU A 94 -0.54 9.73 5.57
N THR A 95 0.79 9.66 5.71
CA THR A 95 1.65 10.84 5.76
C THR A 95 1.59 11.63 4.45
N GLU A 96 1.65 10.93 3.31
CA GLU A 96 1.57 11.55 1.99
C GLU A 96 0.17 12.11 1.70
N ALA A 97 -0.90 11.42 2.13
CA ALA A 97 -2.26 11.92 2.03
C ALA A 97 -2.42 13.24 2.82
N ALA A 98 -1.86 13.32 4.02
CA ALA A 98 -1.85 14.53 4.82
C ALA A 98 -1.07 15.67 4.14
N ASN A 99 0.11 15.40 3.58
CA ASN A 99 0.91 16.38 2.84
C ASN A 99 0.16 16.95 1.63
N ARG A 100 -0.71 16.15 1.00
CA ARG A 100 -1.56 16.57 -0.13
C ARG A 100 -2.89 17.20 0.29
N GLY A 101 -3.16 17.33 1.59
CA GLY A 101 -4.41 17.88 2.10
C GLY A 101 -5.63 16.97 1.88
N ILE A 102 -5.42 15.67 1.63
CA ILE A 102 -6.53 14.71 1.51
C ILE A 102 -7.17 14.53 2.89
N PRO A 103 -8.52 14.63 3.02
CA PRO A 103 -9.20 14.45 4.30
C PRO A 103 -8.87 13.11 4.96
N LEU A 104 -8.68 13.12 6.28
CA LEU A 104 -8.31 11.93 7.05
C LEU A 104 -9.31 10.78 6.84
N ALA A 105 -10.61 11.07 6.81
CA ALA A 105 -11.65 10.06 6.61
C ALA A 105 -11.50 9.35 5.25
N GLU A 106 -11.25 10.09 4.17
CA GLU A 106 -11.02 9.56 2.82
C GLU A 106 -9.74 8.70 2.77
N ALA A 107 -8.66 9.18 3.38
CA ALA A 107 -7.41 8.42 3.46
C ALA A 107 -7.56 7.13 4.29
N MET A 108 -8.35 7.16 5.37
CA MET A 108 -8.67 5.98 6.18
C MET A 108 -9.53 4.98 5.41
N GLU A 109 -10.50 5.42 4.61
CA GLU A 109 -11.33 4.56 3.78
C GLU A 109 -10.50 3.78 2.76
N GLN A 110 -9.56 4.45 2.08
CA GLN A 110 -8.67 3.80 1.12
C GLN A 110 -7.61 2.91 1.80
N SER A 111 -7.04 3.36 2.91
CA SER A 111 -6.00 2.61 3.61
C SER A 111 -6.54 1.50 4.51
N ARG A 112 -7.85 1.49 4.82
CA ARG A 112 -8.51 0.59 5.78
C ARG A 112 -7.96 0.69 7.20
N HIS A 113 -7.48 1.86 7.63
CA HIS A 113 -7.20 2.07 9.05
C HIS A 113 -8.49 2.22 9.84
N ARG A 114 -8.56 1.59 11.00
CA ARG A 114 -9.76 1.64 11.86
C ARG A 114 -9.64 2.63 12.99
N SER A 115 -8.46 2.71 13.59
CA SER A 115 -8.21 3.66 14.67
C SER A 115 -7.97 5.03 14.07
N VAL A 116 -8.94 5.94 14.27
CA VAL A 116 -8.78 7.36 13.95
C VAL A 116 -7.60 7.93 14.72
N GLN A 117 -7.43 7.56 15.99
CA GLN A 117 -6.33 8.04 16.82
C GLN A 117 -4.95 7.70 16.21
N GLN A 118 -4.73 6.45 15.81
CA GLN A 118 -3.46 6.04 15.18
C GLN A 118 -3.25 6.72 13.83
N ALA A 119 -4.31 6.89 13.03
CA ALA A 119 -4.20 7.54 11.73
C ALA A 119 -3.89 9.05 11.87
N SER A 120 -4.51 9.72 12.85
CA SER A 120 -4.31 11.14 13.16
C SER A 120 -2.88 11.46 13.58
N GLU A 121 -2.16 10.53 14.23
CA GLU A 121 -0.75 10.74 14.59
C GLU A 121 0.10 11.08 13.35
N TYR A 122 -0.04 10.31 12.27
CA TYR A 122 0.67 10.56 11.01
C TYR A 122 0.32 11.93 10.40
N TYR A 123 -0.95 12.32 10.45
CA TYR A 123 -1.42 13.63 9.97
C TYR A 123 -0.85 14.78 10.80
N ASN A 124 -0.87 14.66 12.13
CA ASN A 124 -0.35 15.67 13.04
C ASN A 124 1.16 15.86 12.87
N HIS A 125 1.92 14.79 12.59
CA HIS A 125 3.34 14.90 12.29
C HIS A 125 3.60 15.59 10.94
N ALA A 126 2.83 15.26 9.90
CA ALA A 126 2.95 15.88 8.57
C ALA A 126 2.62 17.39 8.60
N GLN A 127 1.50 17.75 9.23
CA GLN A 127 1.04 19.14 9.32
C GLN A 127 1.95 20.01 10.18
N ARG A 128 2.51 19.49 11.29
CA ARG A 128 3.46 20.26 12.11
C ARG A 128 4.69 20.73 11.33
N ARG A 129 5.14 19.96 10.31
CA ARG A 129 6.26 20.36 9.45
C ARG A 129 5.94 21.52 8.50
N SER A 130 4.66 21.77 8.22
CA SER A 130 4.19 22.75 7.23
C SER A 130 3.28 23.84 7.81
N ALA A 131 3.00 23.81 9.12
CA ALA A 131 2.01 24.67 9.75
C ALA A 131 2.50 26.12 9.83
N ARG A 132 1.62 27.07 9.46
CA ARG A 132 1.79 28.50 9.74
C ARG A 132 2.02 28.81 11.22
N ALA A 133 1.64 27.90 12.11
CA ALA A 133 1.94 28.01 13.54
C ALA A 133 3.44 28.05 13.84
N SER A 134 4.31 27.39 13.04
CA SER A 134 5.76 27.52 13.18
C SER A 134 6.30 28.85 12.65
N GLN A 135 5.47 29.61 11.92
CA GLN A 135 5.78 30.92 11.36
C GLN A 135 5.18 32.08 12.18
N LEU A 136 4.46 31.78 13.27
CA LEU A 136 3.81 32.81 14.11
C LEU A 136 4.80 33.69 14.89
N LEU A 137 6.04 33.25 15.06
CA LEU A 137 7.11 33.98 15.74
C LEU A 137 8.20 34.46 14.77
N ALA A 138 7.97 34.39 13.46
CA ALA A 138 8.88 34.88 12.43
C ALA A 138 8.62 36.35 12.11
#